data_AF-A0AAU2U665-F1
#
_entry.id   AF-A0AAU2U665-F1
#
_cell.length_a   1.000
_cell.length_b   1.000
_cell.length_c   1.000
_cell.angle_alpha   90.00
_cell.angle_beta   90.00
_cell.angle_gamma   90.00
#
_symmetry.space_group_name_H-M   'P 1'
#
loop_
_entity.id
_entity.type
_entity.pdbx_description
1 polymer ?
#
loop_
_entity_poly.entity_id
_entity_poly.type
_entity_poly.pdbx_seq_one_letter_code
_entity_poly.pdbx_strand_id
1 'polypeptide(L)'
;MGWGRRRRRLRAVAGIARIELVCSSSAWPAIRTRCARRYGSAHFAEGMQQPAGPGLVRVELSGVELSELMDVAARRSRWCSREDPPGRALWQSVYRAAASVADKLGPDRDTELAIPPITLTVGALP
;
A
#
# COMPACT_ATOMS: atom_id res chain seq x y z
N MET A 1 17.58 9.90 -10.96
CA MET A 1 17.61 8.41 -10.93
C MET A 1 16.39 7.70 -10.29
N GLY A 2 15.42 8.39 -9.65
CA GLY A 2 14.31 7.71 -8.93
C GLY A 2 13.13 7.17 -9.76
N TRP A 3 12.90 7.69 -10.98
CA TRP A 3 11.73 7.33 -11.79
C TRP A 3 11.78 5.90 -12.35
N GLY A 4 12.96 5.43 -12.77
CA GLY A 4 13.15 4.05 -13.26
C GLY A 4 12.93 3.02 -12.17
N ARG A 5 13.40 3.26 -10.94
CA ARG A 5 13.18 2.37 -9.79
C ARG A 5 11.69 2.30 -9.41
N ARG A 6 10.98 3.43 -9.43
CA ARG A 6 9.54 3.47 -9.15
C ARG A 6 8.74 2.68 -10.20
N ARG A 7 9.00 2.89 -11.49
CA ARG A 7 8.33 2.15 -12.57
C ARG A 7 8.55 0.65 -12.47
N ARG A 8 9.77 0.21 -12.14
CA ARG A 8 10.07 -1.22 -11.93
C ARG A 8 9.26 -1.81 -10.78
N ARG A 9 9.21 -1.13 -9.63
CA ARG A 9 8.42 -1.59 -8.47
C ARG A 9 6.93 -1.67 -8.78
N LEU A 10 6.36 -0.67 -9.47
CA LEU A 10 4.95 -0.69 -9.87
C LEU A 10 4.61 -1.85 -10.80
N ARG A 11 5.52 -2.20 -11.74
CA ARG A 11 5.35 -3.38 -12.60
C ARG A 11 5.46 -4.68 -11.82
N ALA A 12 6.42 -4.79 -10.91
CA ALA A 12 6.60 -5.98 -10.08
C ALA A 12 5.35 -6.26 -9.24
N VAL A 13 4.75 -5.23 -8.63
CA VAL A 13 3.53 -5.43 -7.82
C VAL A 13 2.29 -5.66 -8.66
N ALA A 14 2.19 -5.08 -9.87
CA ALA A 14 1.03 -5.31 -10.75
C ALA A 14 0.88 -6.78 -11.18
N GLY A 15 1.96 -7.56 -11.20
CA GLY A 15 1.94 -8.99 -11.50
C GLY A 15 1.47 -9.87 -10.33
N ILE A 16 1.17 -9.29 -9.17
CA ILE A 16 0.72 -10.03 -7.99
C ILE A 16 -0.78 -10.35 -8.14
N ALA A 17 -1.13 -11.64 -8.00
CA ALA A 17 -2.54 -12.05 -7.97
C ALA A 17 -3.26 -11.51 -6.71
N ARG A 18 -2.64 -11.65 -5.53
CA ARG A 18 -3.22 -11.24 -4.25
C ARG A 18 -2.14 -10.96 -3.21
N ILE A 19 -2.38 -9.97 -2.36
CA ILE A 19 -1.51 -9.63 -1.23
C ILE A 19 -2.30 -9.23 0.03
N GLU A 20 -1.81 -9.75 1.14
CA GLU A 20 -2.10 -9.39 2.53
C GLU A 20 -1.83 -7.90 2.85
N LEU A 21 -2.80 -7.05 3.23
CA LEU A 21 -2.56 -5.78 3.92
C LEU A 21 -3.13 -5.83 5.33
N VAL A 22 -2.26 -5.79 6.34
CA VAL A 22 -2.64 -5.74 7.76
C VAL A 22 -2.38 -4.34 8.29
N CYS A 23 -3.41 -3.70 8.84
CA CYS A 23 -3.29 -2.35 9.41
C CYS A 23 -4.29 -2.11 10.54
N SER A 24 -4.21 -0.98 11.24
CA SER A 24 -5.20 -0.66 12.26
C SER A 24 -6.59 -0.45 11.65
N SER A 25 -7.63 -0.77 12.42
CA SER A 25 -9.03 -0.54 12.00
C SER A 25 -9.33 0.92 11.62
N SER A 26 -8.57 1.87 12.15
CA SER A 26 -8.65 3.29 11.81
C SER A 26 -7.84 3.70 10.56
N ALA A 27 -6.78 2.95 10.22
CA ALA A 27 -5.92 3.29 9.09
C ALA A 27 -6.58 2.96 7.75
N TRP A 28 -7.26 1.81 7.64
CA TRP A 28 -7.86 1.38 6.38
C TRP A 28 -8.95 2.34 5.84
N PRO A 29 -9.94 2.78 6.64
CA PRO A 29 -10.93 3.77 6.19
C PRO A 29 -10.27 5.10 5.77
N ALA A 30 -9.22 5.52 6.49
CA ALA A 30 -8.47 6.73 6.17
C ALA A 30 -7.70 6.61 4.84
N ILE A 31 -7.13 5.43 4.53
CA ILE A 31 -6.50 5.13 3.24
C ILE A 31 -7.54 5.14 2.13
N ARG A 32 -8.65 4.41 2.30
CA ARG A 32 -9.74 4.33 1.30
C ARG A 32 -10.30 5.70 0.97
N THR A 33 -10.66 6.50 1.97
CA THR A 33 -11.23 7.85 1.78
C THR A 33 -10.32 8.74 0.97
N ARG A 34 -9.00 8.68 1.21
CA ARG A 34 -8.03 9.52 0.52
C ARG A 34 -7.69 9.00 -0.89
N CYS A 35 -7.80 7.69 -1.14
CA CYS A 35 -7.67 7.11 -2.49
C CYS A 35 -8.92 7.36 -3.35
N ALA A 36 -10.11 7.24 -2.77
CA ALA A 36 -11.39 7.44 -3.45
C ALA A 36 -11.52 8.84 -4.08
N ARG A 37 -10.92 9.87 -3.47
CA ARG A 37 -10.87 11.23 -4.05
C ARG A 37 -10.12 11.33 -5.39
N ARG A 38 -9.34 10.32 -5.78
CA ARG A 38 -8.50 10.35 -6.99
C ARG A 38 -8.86 9.27 -8.01
N TYR A 39 -9.32 8.10 -7.55
CA TYR A 39 -9.65 6.96 -8.41
C TYR A 39 -11.14 6.56 -8.33
N GLY A 40 -11.92 7.11 -7.39
CA GLY A 40 -13.28 6.64 -7.07
C GLY A 40 -13.29 5.57 -5.97
N SER A 41 -14.37 5.48 -5.21
CA SER A 41 -14.51 4.60 -4.04
C SER A 41 -14.66 3.10 -4.36
N ALA A 42 -14.93 2.77 -5.64
CA ALA A 42 -15.18 1.41 -6.12
C ALA A 42 -13.89 0.58 -6.35
N HIS A 43 -12.72 1.22 -6.41
CA HIS A 43 -11.49 0.52 -6.82
C HIS A 43 -10.88 -0.40 -5.76
N PHE A 44 -11.25 -0.25 -4.49
CA PHE A 44 -10.74 -1.08 -3.37
C PHE A 44 -11.86 -1.94 -2.76
N ALA A 45 -12.91 -2.23 -3.53
CA ALA A 45 -14.15 -2.81 -3.04
C ALA A 45 -14.07 -4.33 -2.81
N GLU A 46 -13.09 -5.02 -3.40
CA GLU A 46 -12.99 -6.49 -3.34
C GLU A 46 -12.30 -7.02 -2.08
N GLY A 47 -11.51 -6.19 -1.39
CA GLY A 47 -10.88 -6.56 -0.13
C GLY A 47 -11.89 -6.59 1.02
N MET A 48 -12.55 -7.72 1.26
CA MET A 48 -13.32 -7.94 2.49
C MET A 48 -12.41 -7.69 3.69
N GLN A 49 -12.78 -6.72 4.53
CA GLN A 49 -12.09 -6.48 5.79
C GLN A 49 -12.33 -7.67 6.70
N GLN A 50 -11.26 -8.38 7.05
CA GLN A 50 -11.29 -9.46 8.01
C GLN A 50 -10.61 -9.02 9.32
N PRO A 51 -11.13 -9.39 10.49
CA PRO A 51 -10.43 -9.15 11.74
C PRO A 51 -9.10 -9.92 11.76
N ALA A 52 -8.00 -9.24 12.08
CA ALA A 52 -6.66 -9.82 12.14
C ALA A 52 -6.09 -9.90 13.57
N GLY A 53 -6.89 -9.52 14.56
CA GLY A 53 -6.51 -9.41 15.97
C GLY A 53 -7.05 -8.12 16.60
N PRO A 54 -6.77 -7.89 17.90
CA PRO A 54 -7.25 -6.70 18.60
C PRO A 54 -6.81 -5.40 17.90
N GLY A 55 -7.79 -4.62 17.41
CA GLY A 55 -7.54 -3.34 16.74
C GLY A 55 -6.93 -3.41 15.34
N LEU A 56 -6.77 -4.61 14.77
CA LEU A 56 -6.18 -4.83 13.45
C LEU A 56 -7.19 -5.41 12.46
N VAL A 57 -7.09 -4.94 11.23
CA VAL A 57 -7.84 -5.46 10.08
C VAL A 57 -6.87 -5.98 9.03
N ARG A 58 -7.24 -7.11 8.43
CA ARG A 58 -6.65 -7.66 7.23
C ARG A 58 -7.53 -7.29 6.05
N VAL A 59 -6.89 -6.86 4.99
CA VAL A 59 -7.51 -6.51 3.72
C VAL A 59 -6.71 -7.17 2.63
N GLU A 60 -7.38 -7.75 1.67
CA GLU A 60 -6.74 -8.36 0.52
C GLU A 60 -6.77 -7.39 -0.64
N LEU A 61 -5.62 -7.26 -1.30
CA LEU A 61 -5.46 -6.39 -2.45
C LEU A 61 -4.94 -7.23 -3.62
N SER A 62 -5.41 -6.93 -4.81
CA SER A 62 -4.76 -7.31 -6.06
C SER A 62 -3.45 -6.54 -6.24
N GLY A 63 -2.58 -7.03 -7.11
CA GLY A 63 -1.36 -6.33 -7.51
C GLY A 63 -1.62 -4.96 -8.14
N VAL A 64 -2.75 -4.82 -8.84
CA VAL A 64 -3.20 -3.55 -9.43
C VAL A 64 -3.55 -2.54 -8.34
N GLU A 65 -4.39 -2.93 -7.37
CA GLU A 65 -4.75 -2.08 -6.23
C GLU A 65 -3.52 -1.67 -5.41
N LEU A 66 -2.57 -2.60 -5.20
CA LEU A 66 -1.31 -2.28 -4.52
C LEU A 66 -0.46 -1.28 -5.34
N SER A 67 -0.39 -1.44 -6.66
CA SER A 67 0.32 -0.52 -7.55
C SER A 67 -0.27 0.90 -7.49
N GLU A 68 -1.59 1.00 -7.52
CA GLU A 68 -2.31 2.28 -7.40
C GLU A 68 -2.08 2.92 -6.03
N LEU A 69 -2.22 2.13 -4.95
CA LEU A 69 -1.94 2.58 -3.59
C LEU A 69 -0.51 3.14 -3.48
N MET A 70 0.46 2.45 -4.10
CA MET A 70 1.85 2.87 -4.13
C MET A 70 2.07 4.13 -4.98
N ASP A 71 1.36 4.30 -6.11
CA ASP A 71 1.39 5.53 -6.91
C ASP A 71 0.84 6.72 -6.12
N VAL A 72 -0.31 6.55 -5.45
CA VAL A 72 -0.94 7.54 -4.58
C VAL A 72 0.01 7.94 -3.46
N ALA A 73 0.55 6.96 -2.75
CA ALA A 73 1.44 7.17 -1.61
C ALA A 73 2.69 7.96 -2.00
N ALA A 74 3.30 7.64 -3.15
CA ALA A 74 4.45 8.37 -3.69
C ALA A 74 4.13 9.84 -4.04
N ARG A 75 2.93 10.11 -4.58
CA ARG A 75 2.52 11.49 -4.90
C ARG A 75 2.16 12.25 -3.63
N ARG A 76 1.30 11.68 -2.77
CA ARG A 76 0.82 12.34 -1.55
C ARG A 76 1.95 12.60 -0.55
N SER A 77 2.92 11.69 -0.42
CA SER A 77 4.10 11.92 0.45
C SER A 77 4.99 13.09 0.01
N ARG A 78 4.95 13.48 -1.28
CA ARG A 78 5.63 14.68 -1.80
C ARG A 78 4.80 15.96 -1.68
N TRP A 79 3.48 15.87 -1.87
CA TRP A 79 2.61 17.04 -2.00
C TRP A 79 1.86 17.43 -0.71
N CYS A 80 1.54 16.50 0.19
CA CYS A 80 0.85 16.78 1.46
C CYS A 80 1.78 17.39 2.54
N SER A 81 2.82 18.11 2.14
CA SER A 81 4.01 18.36 2.96
C SER A 81 3.85 19.41 4.07
N ARG A 82 2.78 20.21 4.10
CA ARG A 82 2.63 21.29 5.11
C ARG A 82 1.34 21.27 5.92
N GLU A 83 0.24 20.75 5.38
CA GLU A 83 -1.09 20.91 5.99
C GLU A 83 -1.61 19.65 6.72
N ASP A 84 -1.00 18.48 6.51
CA ASP A 84 -1.41 17.21 7.16
C ASP A 84 -0.18 16.32 7.46
N PRO A 85 0.63 16.66 8.49
CA PRO A 85 1.78 15.84 8.90
C PRO A 85 1.43 14.37 9.22
N PRO A 86 0.32 14.06 9.93
CA PRO A 86 -0.10 12.68 10.17
C PRO A 86 -0.42 11.91 8.88
N GLY A 87 -1.13 12.55 7.94
CA GLY A 87 -1.40 11.97 6.62
C GLY A 87 -0.13 11.70 5.84
N ARG A 88 0.86 12.60 5.91
CA ARG A 88 2.18 12.40 5.27
C ARG A 88 2.90 11.18 5.83
N ALA A 89 2.95 11.02 7.15
CA ALA A 89 3.59 9.87 7.80
C ALA A 89 2.92 8.55 7.38
N LEU A 90 1.58 8.51 7.37
CA LEU A 90 0.81 7.36 6.89
C LEU A 90 1.19 7.01 5.45
N TRP A 91 1.22 7.98 4.53
CA TRP A 91 1.57 7.75 3.13
C TRP A 91 3.02 7.30 2.93
N GLN A 92 3.95 7.81 3.75
CA GLN A 92 5.33 7.33 3.71
C GLN A 92 5.43 5.88 4.18
N SER A 93 4.73 5.51 5.26
CA SER A 93 4.69 4.13 5.74
C SER A 93 4.10 3.19 4.70
N VAL A 94 2.97 3.55 4.09
CA VAL A 94 2.35 2.79 2.99
C VAL A 94 3.33 2.61 1.83
N TYR A 95 3.97 3.69 1.36
CA TYR A 95 4.91 3.62 0.25
C TYR A 95 6.13 2.75 0.58
N ARG A 96 6.71 2.90 1.78
CA ARG A 96 7.89 2.12 2.20
C ARG A 96 7.57 0.65 2.32
N ALA A 97 6.42 0.30 2.91
CA ALA A 97 6.02 -1.08 3.09
C ALA A 97 5.73 -1.77 1.74
N ALA A 98 4.98 -1.11 0.84
CA ALA A 98 4.74 -1.60 -0.51
C ALA A 98 6.04 -1.71 -1.35
N ALA A 99 6.93 -0.72 -1.24
CA ALA A 99 8.21 -0.75 -1.93
C ALA A 99 9.13 -1.88 -1.44
N SER A 100 9.10 -2.20 -0.15
CA SER A 100 9.85 -3.32 0.43
C SER A 100 9.39 -4.65 -0.15
N VAL A 101 8.07 -4.86 -0.29
CA VAL A 101 7.53 -6.05 -0.97
C VAL A 101 7.97 -6.08 -2.44
N ALA A 102 7.83 -4.97 -3.16
CA ALA A 102 8.24 -4.88 -4.56
C ALA A 102 9.74 -5.18 -4.75
N ASP A 103 10.59 -4.70 -3.84
CA ASP A 103 12.04 -4.94 -3.88
C ASP A 103 12.38 -6.42 -3.60
N LYS A 104 11.61 -7.10 -2.75
CA LYS A 104 11.77 -8.54 -2.46
C LYS A 104 11.32 -9.45 -3.61
N LEU A 105 10.35 -9.01 -4.40
CA LEU A 105 9.85 -9.76 -5.55
C LEU A 105 10.84 -9.74 -6.73
N GLY A 106 11.59 -8.66 -6.90
CA GLY A 106 12.50 -8.51 -8.04
C GLY A 106 11.76 -8.39 -9.39
N PRO A 107 12.49 -8.17 -10.51
CA PRO A 107 11.90 -7.97 -11.82
C PRO A 107 11.51 -9.27 -12.57
N ASP A 108 12.04 -10.43 -12.18
CA ASP A 108 12.00 -11.68 -12.98
C ASP A 108 11.49 -12.88 -12.16
N ARG A 109 10.25 -12.87 -11.66
CA ARG A 109 9.74 -14.01 -10.88
C ARG A 109 8.46 -14.63 -11.42
N ASP A 110 8.55 -15.95 -11.57
CA ASP A 110 7.44 -16.89 -11.70
C ASP A 110 6.55 -16.85 -10.45
N THR A 111 5.25 -16.98 -10.69
CA THR A 111 4.11 -16.54 -9.87
C THR A 111 3.86 -17.34 -8.58
N GLU A 112 4.79 -18.18 -8.11
CA GLU A 112 4.55 -19.15 -7.03
C GLU A 112 5.11 -18.78 -5.65
N LEU A 113 5.82 -17.66 -5.51
CA LEU A 113 6.29 -17.24 -4.19
C LEU A 113 5.16 -16.69 -3.33
N ALA A 114 4.97 -17.29 -2.16
CA ALA A 114 4.11 -16.76 -1.11
C ALA A 114 4.54 -15.31 -0.78
N ILE A 115 3.67 -14.36 -1.12
CA ILE A 115 3.94 -12.94 -0.92
C ILE A 115 3.66 -12.60 0.53
N PRO A 116 4.65 -12.07 1.27
CA PRO A 116 4.43 -11.74 2.68
C PRO A 116 3.40 -10.61 2.80
N PRO A 117 2.56 -10.62 3.84
CA PRO A 117 1.64 -9.53 4.09
C PRO A 117 2.39 -8.21 4.35
N ILE A 118 1.81 -7.12 3.87
CA ILE A 118 2.20 -5.76 4.20
C ILE A 118 1.60 -5.41 5.55
N THR A 119 2.43 -5.11 6.54
CA THR A 119 1.96 -4.63 7.85
C THR A 119 2.23 -3.14 7.99
N LEU A 120 1.19 -2.36 8.23
CA LEU A 120 1.28 -0.94 8.58
C LEU A 120 1.26 -0.78 10.10
N THR A 121 2.44 -0.66 10.71
CA THR A 121 2.56 -0.34 12.12
C THR A 121 2.34 1.16 12.34
N VAL A 122 1.22 1.52 12.95
CA VAL A 122 1.04 2.87 13.50
C VAL A 122 1.79 2.88 14.83
N GLY A 123 3.00 3.45 14.86
CA GLY A 123 3.71 3.65 16.13
C GLY A 123 5.22 3.40 16.19
N ALA A 124 5.95 3.35 15.07
CA ALA A 124 7.42 3.36 15.13
C ALA A 124 8.00 4.19 13.98
N LEU A 125 7.96 5.52 14.15
CA LEU A 125 9.04 6.36 13.64
C LEU A 125 10.08 6.42 14.77
N PRO A 126 11.36 6.10 14.53
CA PRO A 126 12.43 6.57 15.41
C PRO A 126 12.51 8.10 15.41
#